data_AF-A0A2E6CJT3-F1
#
_entry.id   AF-A0A2E6CJT3-F1
#
_cell.length_a   1.000
_cell.length_b   1.000
_cell.length_c   1.000
_cell.angle_alpha   90.00
_cell.angle_beta   90.00
_cell.angle_gamma   90.00
#
_symmetry.space_group_name_H-M   'P 1'
#
loop_
_entity.id
_entity.type
_entity.pdbx_description
1 polymer ?
#
loop_
_entity_poly.entity_id
_entity_poly.type
_entity_poly.pdbx_seq_one_letter_code
_entity_poly.pdbx_strand_id
1 'polypeptide(L)'
;MENTQDGPETLPKPDELLALHSVAARLFDTLRNWFDIEPKVTIDLTEIDSAVIELSSPNMIIAMAMRKLQALHLISTPGVLTTTDTVIAIVNDLDRALLQAPSMRLEREADMTNWDEALAQMKKEEIHPEDIPTLSSEPDPEIEEFQVHHEALHHAVRAIVEASNGEIKYFQ
;
A
#
# COMPACT_ATOMS: atom_id res chain seq x y z
N MET A 1 -7.19 49.27 7.14
CA MET A 1 -7.73 48.00 6.62
C MET A 1 -6.55 47.07 6.55
N GLU A 2 -6.33 46.27 7.60
CA GLU A 2 -5.28 45.24 7.60
C GLU A 2 -5.70 44.14 6.64
N ASN A 3 -4.89 43.91 5.61
CA ASN A 3 -4.96 42.71 4.79
C ASN A 3 -4.38 41.56 5.62
N THR A 4 -5.22 40.83 6.35
CA THR A 4 -4.87 39.50 6.85
C THR A 4 -4.86 38.54 5.66
N GLN A 5 -3.71 38.49 4.97
CA GLN A 5 -3.36 37.41 4.04
C GLN A 5 -2.72 36.23 4.77
N ASP A 6 -3.11 35.97 6.02
CA ASP A 6 -2.72 34.71 6.65
C ASP A 6 -3.66 33.64 6.11
N GLY A 7 -3.08 32.68 5.39
CA GLY A 7 -3.76 31.45 4.98
C GLY A 7 -4.27 30.68 6.21
N PRO A 8 -4.95 29.54 5.99
CA PRO A 8 -5.39 28.71 7.12
C PRO A 8 -4.20 28.39 8.04
N GLU A 9 -4.44 28.46 9.34
CA GLU A 9 -3.43 28.10 10.35
C GLU A 9 -2.93 26.68 10.08
N THR A 10 -1.61 26.53 9.92
CA THR A 10 -0.96 25.25 9.60
C THR A 10 -0.28 24.69 10.83
N LEU A 11 -0.50 23.39 11.07
CA LEU A 11 0.17 22.63 12.10
C LEU A 11 1.41 21.92 11.52
N PRO A 12 2.45 21.67 12.31
CA PRO A 12 3.56 20.83 11.86
C PRO A 12 3.05 19.40 11.63
N LYS A 13 3.58 18.74 10.59
CA LYS A 13 3.32 17.31 10.40
C LYS A 13 3.87 16.48 11.57
N PRO A 14 3.09 15.54 12.12
CA PRO A 14 3.61 14.53 13.05
C PRO A 14 4.70 13.67 12.39
N ASP A 15 5.63 13.17 13.19
CA ASP A 15 6.74 12.33 12.72
C ASP A 15 6.23 11.08 12.01
N GLU A 16 5.11 10.51 12.46
CA GLU A 16 4.46 9.36 11.84
C GLU A 16 3.97 9.67 10.42
N LEU A 17 3.43 10.87 10.18
CA LEU A 17 3.03 11.29 8.82
C LEU A 17 4.25 11.49 7.93
N LEU A 18 5.35 12.04 8.47
CA LEU A 18 6.60 12.22 7.73
C LEU A 18 7.25 10.88 7.38
N ALA A 19 7.23 9.91 8.31
CA ALA A 19 7.74 8.56 8.10
C ALA A 19 7.05 7.86 6.93
N LEU A 20 5.78 8.19 6.64
CA LEU A 20 5.06 7.63 5.50
C LEU A 20 5.70 7.93 4.14
N HIS A 21 6.59 8.93 4.04
CA HIS A 21 7.34 9.18 2.81
C HIS A 21 8.13 7.93 2.37
N SER A 22 8.91 7.34 3.28
CA SER A 22 9.66 6.12 2.98
C SER A 22 8.77 4.87 2.97
N VAL A 23 7.79 4.78 3.86
CA VAL A 23 6.87 3.63 3.94
C VAL A 23 6.09 3.47 2.63
N ALA A 24 5.55 4.56 2.09
CA ALA A 24 4.80 4.53 0.84
C ALA A 24 5.66 4.10 -0.35
N ALA A 25 6.93 4.49 -0.38
CA ALA A 25 7.87 4.04 -1.40
C ALA A 25 8.15 2.52 -1.29
N ARG A 26 8.36 2.01 -0.08
CA ARG A 26 8.56 0.57 0.17
C ARG A 26 7.35 -0.26 -0.25
N LEU A 27 6.16 0.12 0.20
CA LEU A 27 4.91 -0.55 -0.20
C LEU A 27 4.71 -0.50 -1.71
N PHE A 28 5.03 0.63 -2.36
CA PHE A 28 4.91 0.77 -3.81
C PHE A 28 5.82 -0.22 -4.55
N ASP A 29 7.08 -0.33 -4.13
CA ASP A 29 8.04 -1.25 -4.74
C ASP A 29 7.65 -2.71 -4.50
N THR A 30 7.19 -3.06 -3.30
CA THR A 30 6.68 -4.41 -2.99
C THR A 30 5.49 -4.78 -3.89
N LEU A 31 4.47 -3.91 -3.97
CA LEU A 31 3.30 -4.15 -4.82
C LEU A 31 3.67 -4.25 -6.30
N ARG A 32 4.61 -3.42 -6.76
CA ARG A 32 5.10 -3.46 -8.14
C ARG A 32 5.74 -4.81 -8.46
N ASN A 33 6.56 -5.32 -7.54
CA ASN A 33 7.26 -6.59 -7.70
C ASN A 33 6.30 -7.78 -7.64
N TRP A 34 5.31 -7.75 -6.74
CA TRP A 34 4.37 -8.86 -6.59
C TRP A 34 3.41 -9.03 -7.76
N PHE A 35 3.04 -7.93 -8.43
CA PHE A 35 1.97 -7.94 -9.44
C PHE A 35 2.43 -7.59 -10.85
N ASP A 36 3.71 -7.27 -11.06
CA ASP A 36 4.27 -6.85 -12.35
C ASP A 36 3.46 -5.72 -13.01
N ILE A 37 3.05 -4.72 -12.24
CA ILE A 37 2.18 -3.65 -12.73
C ILE A 37 2.90 -2.81 -13.79
N GLU A 38 2.23 -2.60 -14.93
CA GLU A 38 2.76 -1.78 -16.01
C GLU A 38 3.04 -0.34 -15.53
N PRO A 39 4.11 0.32 -16.03
CA PRO A 39 4.43 1.70 -15.64
C PRO A 39 3.33 2.72 -15.96
N LYS A 40 2.45 2.39 -16.90
CA LYS A 40 1.34 3.23 -17.32
C LYS A 40 0.06 2.41 -17.34
N VAL A 41 -0.85 2.77 -16.45
CA VAL A 41 -2.19 2.18 -16.38
C VAL A 41 -3.21 3.19 -16.90
N THR A 42 -4.06 2.77 -17.81
CA THR A 42 -5.18 3.56 -18.34
C THR A 42 -6.47 3.09 -17.69
N ILE A 43 -7.35 4.04 -17.34
CA ILE A 43 -8.69 3.75 -16.83
C ILE A 43 -9.68 4.11 -17.93
N ASP A 44 -10.62 3.22 -18.23
CA ASP A 44 -11.69 3.52 -19.16
C ASP A 44 -12.78 4.37 -18.48
N LEU A 45 -13.07 5.53 -19.08
CA LEU A 45 -14.09 6.47 -18.61
C LEU A 45 -15.22 6.66 -19.65
N THR A 46 -15.35 5.75 -20.62
CA THR A 46 -16.36 5.86 -21.68
C THR A 46 -17.76 5.60 -21.16
N GLU A 47 -17.95 4.63 -20.26
CA GLU A 47 -19.23 4.29 -19.65
C GLU A 47 -19.10 4.11 -18.13
N ILE A 48 -20.20 4.29 -17.39
CA ILE A 48 -20.21 4.11 -15.93
C ILE A 48 -19.89 2.64 -15.57
N ASP A 49 -20.34 1.69 -16.39
CA ASP A 49 -20.22 0.25 -16.12
C ASP A 49 -18.87 -0.34 -16.54
N SER A 50 -18.01 0.41 -17.25
CA SER A 50 -16.63 -0.02 -17.58
C SER A 50 -15.85 -0.42 -16.33
N ALA A 51 -16.15 0.23 -15.20
CA ALA A 51 -15.55 -0.03 -13.90
C ALA A 51 -15.76 -1.45 -13.35
N VAL A 52 -16.88 -2.12 -13.68
CA VAL A 52 -17.23 -3.40 -13.01
C VAL A 52 -16.24 -4.51 -13.37
N ILE A 53 -15.86 -4.60 -14.64
CA ILE A 53 -14.92 -5.61 -15.12
C ILE A 53 -13.48 -5.14 -14.88
N GLU A 54 -13.21 -3.85 -15.09
CA GLU A 54 -11.87 -3.30 -15.00
C GLU A 54 -11.35 -3.23 -13.56
N LEU A 55 -12.13 -2.65 -12.64
CA LEU A 55 -11.74 -2.42 -11.24
C LEU A 55 -11.88 -3.66 -10.33
N SER A 56 -12.41 -4.77 -10.84
CA SER A 56 -12.43 -6.04 -10.10
C SER A 56 -11.17 -6.89 -10.33
N SER A 57 -10.36 -6.55 -11.34
CA SER A 57 -9.12 -7.29 -11.60
C SER A 57 -8.05 -7.00 -10.53
N PRO A 58 -7.32 -8.02 -10.05
CA PRO A 58 -6.23 -7.84 -9.10
C PRO A 58 -5.22 -6.76 -9.51
N ASN A 59 -4.79 -6.77 -10.77
CA ASN A 59 -3.82 -5.81 -11.27
C ASN A 59 -4.34 -4.37 -11.23
N MET A 60 -5.62 -4.15 -11.54
CA MET A 60 -6.19 -2.80 -11.49
C MET A 60 -6.38 -2.32 -10.04
N ILE A 61 -6.83 -3.20 -9.14
CA ILE A 61 -6.93 -2.89 -7.70
C ILE A 61 -5.56 -2.45 -7.16
N ILE A 62 -4.51 -3.21 -7.47
CA ILE A 62 -3.15 -2.89 -7.04
C ILE A 62 -2.61 -1.64 -7.73
N ALA A 63 -2.89 -1.43 -9.02
CA ALA A 63 -2.51 -0.19 -9.71
C ALA A 63 -3.15 1.06 -9.06
N MET A 64 -4.41 0.97 -8.64
CA MET A 64 -5.08 2.06 -7.92
C MET A 64 -4.48 2.28 -6.53
N ALA A 65 -4.15 1.20 -5.81
CA ALA A 65 -3.44 1.30 -4.54
C ALA A 65 -2.06 1.96 -4.71
N MET A 66 -1.28 1.56 -5.71
CA MET A 66 -0.01 2.19 -6.07
C MET A 66 -0.17 3.68 -6.38
N ARG A 67 -1.25 4.07 -7.06
CA ARG A 67 -1.56 5.49 -7.31
C ARG A 67 -1.83 6.26 -6.02
N LYS A 68 -2.49 5.64 -5.04
CA LYS A 68 -2.72 6.21 -3.70
C LYS A 68 -1.43 6.29 -2.89
N LEU A 69 -0.53 5.31 -2.99
CA LEU A 69 0.80 5.35 -2.37
C LEU A 69 1.66 6.50 -2.93
N GLN A 70 1.59 6.78 -4.24
CA GLN A 70 2.25 7.95 -4.81
C GLN A 70 1.73 9.27 -4.22
N ALA A 71 0.41 9.38 -4.04
CA ALA A 71 -0.20 10.55 -3.40
C ALA A 71 0.24 10.67 -1.93
N LEU A 72 0.24 9.55 -1.20
CA LEU A 72 0.69 9.49 0.18
C LEU A 72 2.15 9.91 0.33
N HIS A 73 3.03 9.38 -0.52
CA HIS A 73 4.45 9.75 -0.58
C HIS A 73 4.66 11.25 -0.79
N LEU A 74 3.86 11.87 -1.67
CA LEU A 74 3.90 13.30 -1.93
C LEU A 74 3.47 14.10 -0.69
N ILE A 75 2.30 13.82 -0.12
CA ILE A 75 1.77 14.61 1.01
C ILE A 75 2.57 14.43 2.30
N SER A 76 3.28 13.32 2.44
CA SER A 76 4.21 13.06 3.55
C SER A 76 5.55 13.79 3.41
N THR A 77 5.81 14.44 2.27
CA THR A 77 7.03 15.22 2.09
C THR A 77 6.99 16.50 2.94
N PRO A 78 8.07 16.86 3.65
CA PRO A 78 8.16 18.12 4.38
C PRO A 78 7.82 19.33 3.49
N GLY A 79 6.99 20.26 3.98
CA GLY A 79 6.61 21.46 3.24
C GLY A 79 5.45 21.30 2.25
N VAL A 80 4.98 20.08 1.97
CA VAL A 80 3.78 19.85 1.14
C VAL A 80 2.51 20.02 1.98
N LEU A 81 1.62 20.95 1.61
CA LEU A 81 0.38 21.16 2.33
C LEU A 81 -0.56 19.93 2.20
N THR A 82 -1.14 19.50 3.32
CA THR A 82 -2.16 18.46 3.34
C THR A 82 -3.20 18.73 4.43
N THR A 83 -4.26 17.92 4.50
CA THR A 83 -5.35 18.05 5.47
C THR A 83 -5.65 16.72 6.16
N THR A 84 -6.23 16.79 7.36
CA THR A 84 -6.64 15.62 8.15
C THR A 84 -7.44 14.61 7.32
N ASP A 85 -8.48 15.08 6.64
CA ASP A 85 -9.39 14.26 5.83
C ASP A 85 -8.71 13.65 4.61
N THR A 86 -7.78 14.37 3.96
CA THR A 86 -7.00 13.84 2.83
C THR A 86 -6.15 12.65 3.25
N VAL A 87 -5.43 12.76 4.38
CA VAL A 87 -4.60 11.66 4.89
C VAL A 87 -5.48 10.45 5.24
N ILE A 88 -6.58 10.67 5.97
CA ILE A 88 -7.50 9.60 6.37
C ILE A 88 -8.10 8.91 5.15
N ALA A 89 -8.56 9.67 4.15
CA ALA A 89 -9.17 9.12 2.94
C ALA A 89 -8.18 8.24 2.16
N ILE A 90 -6.94 8.71 1.97
CA ILE A 90 -5.93 7.93 1.25
C ILE A 90 -5.59 6.63 1.99
N VAL A 91 -5.42 6.69 3.32
CA VAL A 91 -5.11 5.48 4.12
C VAL A 91 -6.27 4.50 4.11
N ASN A 92 -7.51 4.96 4.25
CA ASN A 92 -8.70 4.10 4.19
C ASN A 92 -8.87 3.44 2.81
N ASP A 93 -8.60 4.19 1.73
CA ASP A 93 -8.65 3.65 0.36
C ASP A 93 -7.59 2.56 0.14
N LEU A 94 -6.43 2.69 0.80
CA LEU A 94 -5.34 1.71 0.73
C LEU A 94 -5.62 0.45 1.55
N ASP A 95 -6.28 0.59 2.69
CA ASP A 95 -6.37 -0.44 3.73
C ASP A 95 -6.84 -1.79 3.20
N ARG A 96 -7.97 -1.79 2.47
CA ARG A 96 -8.51 -3.02 1.90
C ARG A 96 -7.58 -3.66 0.87
N ALA A 97 -6.96 -2.86 0.01
CA ALA A 97 -6.07 -3.36 -1.03
C ALA A 97 -4.79 -3.97 -0.43
N LEU A 98 -4.19 -3.29 0.55
CA LEU A 98 -3.00 -3.77 1.25
C LEU A 98 -3.29 -5.04 2.06
N LEU A 99 -4.43 -5.09 2.76
CA LEU A 99 -4.86 -6.28 3.49
C LEU A 99 -5.03 -7.51 2.59
N GLN A 100 -5.52 -7.30 1.36
CA GLN A 100 -5.80 -8.38 0.41
C GLN A 100 -4.59 -8.79 -0.45
N ALA A 101 -3.61 -7.90 -0.61
CA ALA A 101 -2.48 -8.10 -1.51
C ALA A 101 -1.70 -9.42 -1.28
N PRO A 102 -1.38 -9.84 -0.04
CA PRO A 102 -0.67 -11.11 0.18
C PRO A 102 -1.45 -12.32 -0.35
N SER A 103 -2.76 -12.39 -0.08
CA SER A 103 -3.61 -13.48 -0.58
C SER A 103 -3.72 -13.45 -2.10
N MET A 104 -3.92 -12.27 -2.69
CA MET A 104 -4.01 -12.10 -4.14
C MET A 104 -2.71 -12.49 -4.85
N ARG A 105 -1.55 -12.24 -4.22
CA ARG A 105 -0.25 -12.69 -4.71
C ARG A 105 -0.18 -14.22 -4.75
N LEU A 106 -0.52 -14.89 -3.65
CA LEU A 106 -0.47 -16.35 -3.56
C LEU A 106 -1.42 -17.03 -4.57
N GLU A 107 -2.63 -16.49 -4.73
CA GLU A 107 -3.58 -16.96 -5.75
C GLU A 107 -2.98 -16.86 -7.15
N ARG A 108 -2.36 -15.71 -7.47
CA ARG A 108 -1.69 -15.50 -8.76
C ARG A 108 -0.50 -16.44 -8.97
N GLU A 109 0.37 -16.60 -7.98
CA GLU A 109 1.52 -17.51 -8.05
C GLU A 109 1.05 -18.95 -8.28
N ALA A 110 -0.01 -19.37 -7.59
CA ALA A 110 -0.59 -20.69 -7.77
C ALA A 110 -1.16 -20.91 -9.18
N ASP A 111 -1.82 -19.91 -9.75
CA ASP A 111 -2.37 -19.95 -11.12
C ASP A 111 -1.27 -19.95 -12.19
N MET A 112 -0.14 -19.28 -11.94
CA MET A 112 0.97 -19.18 -12.88
C MET A 112 1.94 -20.37 -12.81
N THR A 113 1.88 -21.18 -11.76
CA THR A 113 2.82 -22.29 -11.54
C THR A 113 2.48 -23.51 -12.39
N ASN A 114 3.48 -24.03 -13.12
CA ASN A 114 3.39 -25.34 -13.76
C ASN A 114 3.60 -26.45 -12.73
N TRP A 115 2.50 -26.92 -12.14
CA TRP A 115 2.54 -27.90 -11.05
C TRP A 115 3.16 -29.25 -11.42
N ASP A 116 3.04 -29.68 -12.68
CA ASP A 116 3.66 -30.94 -13.14
C ASP A 116 5.19 -30.85 -13.10
N GLU A 117 5.74 -29.72 -13.56
CA GLU A 117 7.17 -29.45 -13.55
C GLU A 117 7.69 -29.22 -12.13
N ALA A 118 6.98 -28.42 -11.33
CA ALA A 118 7.31 -28.19 -9.92
C ALA A 118 7.36 -29.52 -9.14
N LEU A 119 6.36 -30.39 -9.32
CA LEU A 119 6.33 -31.71 -8.68
C LEU A 119 7.46 -32.62 -9.19
N ALA A 120 7.79 -32.57 -10.49
CA ALA A 120 8.89 -33.34 -11.05
C ALA A 120 10.25 -32.87 -10.53
N GLN A 121 10.42 -31.57 -10.26
CA GLN A 121 11.61 -31.01 -9.64
C GLN A 121 11.75 -31.44 -8.18
N MET A 122 10.68 -31.31 -7.38
CA MET A 122 10.69 -31.76 -5.98
C MET A 122 11.05 -33.24 -5.82
N LYS A 123 10.68 -34.10 -6.78
CA LYS A 123 11.03 -35.53 -6.77
C LYS A 123 12.50 -35.81 -7.13
N LYS A 124 13.20 -34.87 -7.77
CA LYS A 124 14.61 -35.00 -8.15
C LYS A 124 15.55 -34.45 -7.09
N GLU A 125 15.10 -33.50 -6.30
CA GLU A 125 15.86 -32.94 -5.19
C GLU A 125 15.92 -33.96 -4.05
N GLU A 126 17.13 -34.31 -3.60
CA GLU A 126 17.31 -35.06 -2.36
C GLU A 126 16.93 -34.12 -1.20
N ILE A 127 15.74 -34.35 -0.66
CA ILE A 127 15.27 -33.58 0.49
C ILE A 127 16.10 -34.01 1.71
N HIS A 128 17.04 -33.18 2.13
CA HIS A 128 17.78 -33.41 3.37
C HIS A 128 16.87 -33.10 4.57
N PRO A 129 16.93 -33.88 5.66
CA PRO A 129 16.09 -33.66 6.84
C PRO A 129 16.24 -32.26 7.45
N GLU A 130 17.41 -31.65 7.32
CA GLU A 130 17.69 -30.26 7.70
C GLU A 130 17.00 -29.19 6.84
N ASP A 131 16.63 -29.51 5.59
CA ASP A 131 15.96 -28.59 4.66
C ASP A 131 14.43 -28.70 4.71
N ILE A 132 13.90 -29.68 5.43
CA ILE A 132 12.46 -29.83 5.65
C ILE A 132 12.06 -28.78 6.68
N PRO A 133 11.17 -27.82 6.34
CA PRO A 133 10.67 -26.86 7.32
C PRO A 133 10.05 -27.61 8.49
N THR A 134 10.69 -27.57 9.66
CA THR A 134 10.22 -28.28 10.86
C THR A 134 8.94 -27.69 11.45
N LEU A 135 8.53 -26.51 10.99
CA LEU A 135 7.30 -25.83 11.36
C LEU A 135 6.66 -25.22 10.11
N SER A 136 5.39 -25.53 9.87
CA SER A 136 4.52 -24.95 8.81
C SER A 136 4.24 -23.44 9.00
N SER A 137 4.94 -22.78 9.93
CA SER A 137 4.54 -21.52 10.54
C SER A 137 5.69 -20.53 10.68
N GLU A 138 6.80 -20.71 9.97
CA GLU A 138 7.77 -19.62 9.82
C GLU A 138 7.14 -18.56 8.90
N PRO A 139 6.88 -17.35 9.43
CA PRO A 139 6.29 -16.28 8.63
C PRO A 139 7.28 -15.84 7.56
N ASP A 140 6.77 -15.60 6.34
CA ASP A 140 7.57 -15.06 5.25
C ASP A 140 8.07 -13.65 5.64
N PRO A 141 9.40 -13.43 5.70
CA PRO A 141 9.97 -12.16 6.15
C PRO A 141 9.54 -10.98 5.28
N GLU A 142 9.26 -11.20 3.98
CA GLU A 142 8.76 -10.15 3.09
C GLU A 142 7.32 -9.76 3.44
N ILE A 143 6.48 -10.74 3.81
CA ILE A 143 5.10 -10.50 4.26
C ILE A 143 5.09 -9.79 5.62
N GLU A 144 5.98 -10.16 6.54
CA GLU A 144 6.13 -9.46 7.81
C GLU A 144 6.54 -8.00 7.62
N GLU A 145 7.56 -7.76 6.79
CA GLU A 145 7.99 -6.39 6.47
C GLU A 145 6.84 -5.59 5.83
N PHE A 146 6.08 -6.18 4.92
CA PHE A 146 4.91 -5.56 4.33
C PHE A 146 3.84 -5.20 5.37
N GLN A 147 3.56 -6.10 6.33
CA GLN A 147 2.59 -5.86 7.41
C GLN A 147 3.03 -4.74 8.35
N VAL A 148 4.32 -4.67 8.70
CA VAL A 148 4.87 -3.57 9.51
C VAL A 148 4.68 -2.23 8.81
N HIS A 149 4.93 -2.18 7.49
CA HIS A 149 4.71 -0.97 6.70
C HIS A 149 3.21 -0.61 6.60
N HIS A 150 2.33 -1.59 6.44
CA HIS A 150 0.88 -1.37 6.46
C HIS A 150 0.42 -0.82 7.82
N GLU A 151 0.91 -1.36 8.94
CA GLU A 151 0.58 -0.87 10.28
C GLU A 151 0.99 0.60 10.49
N ALA A 152 2.13 1.02 9.92
CA ALA A 152 2.61 2.40 10.00
C ALA A 152 1.59 3.41 9.42
N LEU A 153 0.76 3.04 8.44
CA LEU A 153 -0.31 3.90 7.91
C LEU A 153 -1.34 4.21 9.01
N HIS A 154 -1.70 3.23 9.84
CA HIS A 154 -2.64 3.43 10.95
C HIS A 154 -2.03 4.24 12.09
N HIS A 155 -0.72 4.13 12.32
CA HIS A 155 -0.02 5.01 13.26
C HIS A 155 -0.08 6.47 12.82
N ALA A 156 0.18 6.75 11.54
CA ALA A 156 0.08 8.10 10.99
C ALA A 156 -1.34 8.69 11.07
N VAL A 157 -2.38 7.89 10.80
CA VAL A 157 -3.77 8.32 10.98
C VAL A 157 -4.05 8.69 12.44
N ARG A 158 -3.63 7.86 13.39
CA ARG A 158 -3.80 8.16 14.82
C ARG A 158 -3.11 9.47 15.20
N ALA A 159 -1.84 9.64 14.82
CA ALA A 159 -1.07 10.84 15.11
C ALA A 159 -1.71 12.11 14.52
N ILE A 160 -2.27 12.01 13.30
CA ILE A 160 -2.96 13.14 12.65
C ILE A 160 -4.27 13.47 13.36
N VAL A 161 -5.07 12.47 13.74
CA VAL A 161 -6.33 12.67 14.47
C VAL A 161 -6.06 13.28 15.85
N GLU A 162 -5.01 12.83 16.54
CA GLU A 162 -4.57 13.39 17.82
C GLU A 162 -4.11 14.84 17.67
N ALA A 163 -3.23 15.12 16.69
CA ALA A 163 -2.75 16.47 16.43
C ALA A 163 -3.86 17.43 16.00
N SER A 164 -4.90 16.93 15.32
CA SER A 164 -6.03 17.74 14.85
C SER A 164 -7.17 17.84 15.87
N ASN A 165 -7.08 17.16 17.02
CA ASN A 165 -8.17 17.00 17.98
C ASN A 165 -9.49 16.52 17.33
N GLY A 166 -9.40 15.67 16.30
CA GLY A 166 -10.54 15.17 15.55
C GLY A 166 -11.20 16.17 14.58
N GLU A 167 -10.66 17.38 14.44
CA GLU A 167 -11.12 18.37 13.46
C GLU A 167 -10.32 18.28 12.14
N ILE A 168 -10.86 18.87 11.08
CA ILE A 168 -10.10 19.07 9.83
C ILE A 168 -9.15 20.25 10.04
N LYS A 169 -7.85 19.97 9.98
CA LYS A 169 -6.75 20.94 10.09
C LYS A 169 -5.81 20.79 8.91
N TYR A 170 -4.99 21.80 8.69
CA TYR A 170 -3.97 21.85 7.64
C TYR A 170 -2.60 21.52 8.24
N PHE A 171 -1.80 20.73 7.53
CA PHE A 171 -0.46 20.34 7.96
C PHE A 171 0.58 20.67 6.88
N GLN A 172 1.75 21.16 7.27
CA GLN A 172 2.85 21.48 6.35
C GLN A 172 4.23 21.08 6.90
#